data_AF-A0A8X6YIW3-F1
#
_entry.id   AF-A0A8X6YIW3-F1
#
_cell.length_a   1.000
_cell.length_b   1.000
_cell.length_c   1.000
_cell.angle_alpha   90.00
_cell.angle_beta   90.00
_cell.angle_gamma   90.00
#
_symmetry.space_group_name_H-M   'P 1'
#
loop_
_entity.id
_entity.type
_entity.pdbx_description
1 polymer ?
#
loop_
_entity_poly.entity_id
_entity_poly.type
_entity_poly.pdbx_seq_one_letter_code
_entity_poly.pdbx_strand_id
1 'polypeptide(L)'
;MAEDLSKLKKKRTAVRSSLTKFINKIEGKINNENEPVEQFEAFLEQLNDKENNLSLLNTLIEGRLSVDIITEDMEASEEIKEKIIFWKTKLSSKIRRINSDSIQVDIVSRNIQVIDSNRVLNV
;
A
#
# COMPACT_ATOMS: atom_id res chain seq x y z
N MET A 1 21.64 27.94 4.76
CA MET A 1 21.82 26.61 5.40
C MET A 1 20.68 26.24 6.36
N ALA A 2 20.36 27.04 7.39
CA ALA A 2 19.26 26.71 8.33
C ALA A 2 17.85 26.77 7.70
N GLU A 3 17.64 27.68 6.74
CA GLU A 3 16.34 27.86 6.08
C GLU A 3 15.93 26.66 5.21
N ASP A 4 16.91 26.00 4.58
CA ASP A 4 16.67 24.82 3.72
C ASP A 4 16.29 23.59 4.54
N LEU A 5 16.91 23.39 5.70
CA LEU A 5 16.57 22.30 6.61
C LEU A 5 15.16 22.47 7.18
N SER A 6 14.77 23.69 7.56
CA SER A 6 13.40 24.00 8.02
C SER A 6 12.35 23.71 6.94
N LYS A 7 12.62 24.10 5.68
CA LYS A 7 11.76 23.79 4.53
C LYS A 7 11.63 22.29 4.29
N LEU A 8 12.74 21.53 4.37
CA LEU A 8 12.72 20.07 4.23
C LEU A 8 11.94 19.38 5.33
N LYS A 9 12.13 19.79 6.60
CA LYS A 9 11.36 19.27 7.74
C LYS A 9 9.86 19.53 7.56
N LYS A 10 9.45 20.74 7.15
CA LYS A 10 8.04 21.06 6.84
C LYS A 10 7.48 20.19 5.72
N LYS A 11 8.25 19.99 4.64
CA LYS A 11 7.85 19.11 3.53
C LYS A 11 7.69 17.65 3.99
N ARG A 12 8.62 17.14 4.81
CA ARG A 12 8.52 15.81 5.45
C ARG A 12 7.25 15.68 6.28
N THR A 13 6.95 16.66 7.14
CA THR A 13 5.71 16.67 7.93
C THR A 13 4.47 16.62 7.05
N ALA A 14 4.41 17.41 5.97
CA ALA A 14 3.29 17.40 5.04
C ALA A 14 3.12 16.03 4.34
N VAL A 15 4.22 15.40 3.92
CA VAL A 15 4.21 14.05 3.33
C VAL A 15 3.72 13.03 4.35
N ARG A 16 4.21 13.07 5.60
CA ARG A 16 3.76 12.20 6.69
C ARG A 16 2.26 12.35 6.95
N SER A 17 1.74 13.58 7.06
CA SER A 17 0.30 13.82 7.24
C SER A 17 -0.54 13.33 6.05
N SER A 18 -0.05 13.52 4.82
CA SER A 18 -0.71 13.00 3.62
C SER A 18 -0.76 11.47 3.61
N LEU A 19 0.34 10.83 4.01
CA LEU A 19 0.43 9.38 4.12
C LEU A 19 -0.50 8.84 5.20
N THR A 20 -0.57 9.45 6.38
CA THR A 20 -1.52 9.04 7.44
C THR A 20 -2.97 9.10 6.96
N LYS A 21 -3.36 10.20 6.28
CA LYS A 21 -4.72 10.30 5.70
C LYS A 21 -4.98 9.22 4.66
N PHE A 22 -3.96 8.87 3.88
CA PHE A 22 -4.07 7.83 2.87
C PHE A 22 -4.19 6.43 3.48
N ILE A 23 -3.43 6.14 4.54
CA ILE A 23 -3.54 4.92 5.32
C ILE A 23 -4.96 4.78 5.90
N ASN A 24 -5.51 5.82 6.50
CA ASN A 24 -6.87 5.78 7.04
C ASN A 24 -7.93 5.52 5.94
N LYS A 25 -7.69 6.02 4.71
CA LYS A 25 -8.53 5.71 3.54
C LYS A 25 -8.44 4.23 3.15
N ILE A 26 -7.24 3.65 3.17
CA ILE A 26 -7.04 2.23 2.89
C ILE A 26 -7.69 1.37 3.99
N GLU A 27 -7.54 1.75 5.25
CA GLU A 27 -8.18 1.10 6.41
C GLU A 27 -9.69 0.95 6.22
N GLY A 28 -10.38 2.03 5.81
CA GLY A 28 -11.82 2.00 5.58
C GLY A 28 -12.24 1.13 4.39
N LYS A 29 -11.35 0.89 3.44
CA LYS A 29 -11.66 0.17 2.18
C LYS A 29 -11.18 -1.27 2.15
N ILE A 30 -10.18 -1.66 2.95
CA ILE A 30 -9.54 -2.97 2.82
C ILE A 30 -10.45 -4.15 3.16
N ASN A 31 -11.47 -3.90 3.99
CA ASN A 31 -12.47 -4.89 4.36
C ASN A 31 -13.71 -4.84 3.43
N ASN A 32 -13.78 -3.90 2.51
CA ASN A 32 -14.85 -3.83 1.52
C ASN A 32 -14.63 -4.89 0.44
N GLU A 33 -15.53 -5.87 0.35
CA GLU A 33 -15.46 -6.95 -0.63
C GLU A 33 -15.90 -6.51 -2.04
N ASN A 34 -16.61 -5.38 -2.14
CA ASN A 34 -17.06 -4.81 -3.43
C ASN A 34 -16.03 -3.88 -4.08
N GLU A 35 -14.89 -3.63 -3.42
CA GLU A 35 -13.85 -2.76 -3.98
C GLU A 35 -13.02 -3.53 -5.02
N PRO A 36 -12.84 -2.99 -6.25
CA PRO A 36 -12.14 -3.70 -7.31
C PRO A 36 -10.64 -3.88 -7.01
N VAL A 37 -10.04 -4.94 -7.56
CA VAL A 37 -8.62 -5.28 -7.36
C VAL A 37 -7.71 -4.14 -7.81
N GLU A 38 -8.04 -3.54 -8.96
CA GLU A 38 -7.33 -2.42 -9.57
C GLU A 38 -7.26 -1.22 -8.61
N GLN A 39 -8.27 -1.04 -7.76
CA GLN A 39 -8.26 0.02 -6.77
C GLN A 39 -7.26 -0.26 -5.64
N PHE A 40 -7.10 -1.53 -5.24
CA PHE A 40 -6.08 -1.93 -4.28
C PHE A 40 -4.66 -1.85 -4.87
N GLU A 41 -4.49 -2.16 -6.16
CA GLU A 41 -3.23 -1.96 -6.89
C GLU A 41 -2.86 -0.47 -6.95
N ALA A 42 -3.82 0.40 -7.29
CA ALA A 42 -3.61 1.85 -7.29
C ALA A 42 -3.28 2.39 -5.89
N PHE A 43 -3.82 1.79 -4.82
CA PHE A 43 -3.42 2.14 -3.45
C PHE A 43 -1.98 1.74 -3.13
N LEU A 44 -1.54 0.59 -3.64
CA LEU A 44 -0.18 0.11 -3.44
C LEU A 44 0.84 0.97 -4.21
N GLU A 45 0.54 1.37 -5.44
CA GLU A 45 1.36 2.29 -6.22
C GLU A 45 1.51 3.65 -5.52
N GLN A 46 0.40 4.25 -5.09
CA GLN A 46 0.42 5.51 -4.36
C GLN A 46 1.15 5.44 -3.01
N LEU A 47 1.11 4.28 -2.32
CA LEU A 47 1.93 4.06 -1.12
C LEU A 47 3.42 4.04 -1.45
N ASN A 48 3.82 3.36 -2.52
CA ASN A 48 5.22 3.32 -2.96
C ASN A 48 5.74 4.73 -3.31
N ASP A 49 4.95 5.53 -4.02
CA ASP A 49 5.34 6.90 -4.37
C ASP A 49 5.53 7.80 -3.15
N LYS A 50 4.66 7.66 -2.14
CA LYS A 50 4.78 8.40 -0.89
C LYS A 50 5.96 7.92 -0.06
N GLU A 51 6.22 6.62 -0.02
CA GLU A 51 7.39 6.01 0.63
C GLU A 51 8.69 6.50 0.00
N ASN A 52 8.79 6.48 -1.33
CA ASN A 52 9.95 6.97 -2.07
C ASN A 52 10.22 8.46 -1.80
N ASN A 53 9.17 9.28 -1.82
CA ASN A 53 9.28 10.71 -1.48
C ASN A 53 9.72 10.93 -0.03
N LEU A 54 9.21 10.13 0.91
CA LEU A 54 9.59 10.22 2.32
C LEU A 54 11.05 9.80 2.54
N SER A 55 11.48 8.73 1.90
CA SER A 55 12.87 8.24 1.91
C SER A 55 13.83 9.32 1.41
N LEU A 56 13.54 9.92 0.25
CA LEU A 56 14.35 11.00 -0.32
C LEU A 56 14.42 12.22 0.63
N LEU A 57 13.31 12.59 1.27
CA LEU A 57 13.30 13.69 2.24
C LEU A 57 14.12 13.36 3.49
N ASN A 58 14.07 12.11 3.97
CA ASN A 58 14.86 11.66 5.11
C ASN A 58 16.35 11.72 4.79
N THR A 59 16.80 11.17 3.65
CA THR A 59 18.21 11.24 3.23
C THR A 59 18.71 12.69 3.08
N LEU A 60 17.88 13.58 2.52
CA LEU A 60 18.21 15.00 2.39
C LEU A 60 18.31 15.72 3.75
N ILE A 61 17.54 15.29 4.74
CA ILE A 61 17.58 15.85 6.10
C ILE A 61 18.77 15.28 6.86
N GLU A 62 19.03 13.98 6.80
CA GLU A 62 20.17 13.30 7.41
C GLU A 62 21.49 13.91 6.94
N GLY A 63 21.65 14.15 5.63
CA GLY A 63 22.84 14.81 5.07
C GLY A 63 23.05 16.27 5.52
N ARG A 64 22.11 16.84 6.30
CA ARG A 64 22.14 18.22 6.83
C ARG A 64 22.10 18.30 8.36
N LEU A 65 21.89 17.19 9.07
CA LEU A 65 21.86 17.15 10.53
C LEU A 65 23.25 16.77 11.09
N SER A 66 23.67 17.39 12.20
CA SER A 66 24.79 16.87 13.00
C SER A 66 24.32 15.67 13.83
N VAL A 67 25.28 14.82 14.22
CA VAL A 67 25.05 13.52 14.87
C VAL A 67 24.21 13.62 16.17
N ASP A 68 24.18 14.79 16.81
CA ASP A 68 23.60 14.97 18.16
C ASP A 68 22.06 15.21 18.20
N ILE A 69 21.36 15.28 17.06
CA ILE A 69 19.90 15.61 16.99
C ILE A 69 19.04 14.37 16.65
N ILE A 70 19.63 13.17 16.60
CA ILE A 70 19.09 12.05 15.82
C ILE A 70 17.97 11.23 16.51
N THR A 71 17.91 11.18 17.85
CA THR A 71 17.18 10.10 18.55
C THR A 71 15.66 10.16 18.44
N GLU A 72 15.03 11.30 18.73
CA GLU A 72 13.56 11.43 18.74
C GLU A 72 12.98 11.49 17.30
N ASP A 73 13.75 12.03 16.35
CA ASP A 73 13.36 12.12 14.95
C ASP A 73 13.46 10.75 14.24
N MET A 74 14.32 9.84 14.74
CA MET A 74 14.43 8.45 14.28
C MET A 74 13.20 7.61 14.67
N GLU A 75 12.75 7.68 15.93
CA GLU A 75 11.61 6.86 16.41
C GLU A 75 10.33 7.15 15.60
N ALA A 76 9.99 8.43 15.41
CA ALA A 76 8.83 8.84 14.59
C ALA A 76 8.98 8.44 13.11
N SER A 77 10.21 8.25 12.62
CA SER A 77 10.45 7.80 11.25
C SER A 77 10.28 6.28 11.11
N GLU A 78 10.74 5.51 12.10
CA GLU A 78 10.55 4.05 12.13
C GLU A 78 9.07 3.68 12.31
N GLU A 79 8.31 4.37 13.17
CA GLU A 79 6.87 4.11 13.34
C GLU A 79 6.09 4.26 12.01
N ILE A 80 6.44 5.26 11.21
CA ILE A 80 5.81 5.50 9.90
C ILE A 80 6.22 4.43 8.89
N LYS A 81 7.47 3.99 8.92
CA LYS A 81 8.00 2.93 8.05
C LYS A 81 7.33 1.59 8.36
N GLU A 82 7.18 1.23 9.63
CA GLU A 82 6.44 0.04 10.05
C GLU A 82 4.98 0.07 9.56
N LYS A 83 4.31 1.23 9.69
CA LYS A 83 2.95 1.43 9.15
C LYS A 83 2.89 1.20 7.63
N ILE A 84 3.86 1.73 6.87
CA ILE A 84 3.93 1.51 5.41
C ILE A 84 4.08 0.02 5.09
N ILE A 85 5.04 -0.66 5.74
CA ILE A 85 5.31 -2.09 5.52
C ILE A 85 4.08 -2.93 5.83
N PHE A 86 3.41 -2.65 6.95
CA PHE A 86 2.18 -3.32 7.34
C PHE A 86 1.09 -3.20 6.27
N TRP A 87 0.82 -1.98 5.79
CA TRP A 87 -0.24 -1.74 4.81
C TRP A 87 0.08 -2.29 3.41
N LYS A 88 1.34 -2.21 2.96
CA LYS A 88 1.79 -2.85 1.71
C LYS A 88 1.61 -4.36 1.76
N THR A 89 1.98 -4.99 2.89
CA THR A 89 1.80 -6.43 3.10
C THR A 89 0.33 -6.83 3.11
N LYS A 90 -0.51 -6.03 3.77
CA LYS A 90 -1.95 -6.29 3.88
C LYS A 90 -2.65 -6.15 2.52
N LEU A 91 -2.33 -5.11 1.75
CA LEU A 91 -2.84 -4.93 0.38
C LEU A 91 -2.39 -6.06 -0.55
N SER A 92 -1.10 -6.40 -0.52
CA SER A 92 -0.57 -7.51 -1.33
C SER A 92 -1.28 -8.83 -1.02
N SER A 93 -1.58 -9.07 0.25
CA SER A 93 -2.33 -10.26 0.69
C SER A 93 -3.78 -10.23 0.21
N LYS A 94 -4.46 -9.07 0.25
CA LYS A 94 -5.83 -8.92 -0.25
C LYS A 94 -5.90 -9.16 -1.76
N ILE A 95 -4.99 -8.58 -2.54
CA ILE A 95 -4.89 -8.78 -4.00
C ILE A 95 -4.70 -10.28 -4.30
N ARG A 96 -3.77 -10.96 -3.61
CA ARG A 96 -3.56 -12.41 -3.80
C ARG A 96 -4.83 -13.24 -3.53
N ARG A 97 -5.61 -12.89 -2.51
CA ARG A 97 -6.85 -13.60 -2.17
C ARG A 97 -7.89 -13.43 -3.27
N ILE A 98 -8.17 -12.20 -3.68
CA ILE A 98 -9.15 -11.93 -4.74
C ILE A 98 -8.76 -12.64 -6.03
N ASN A 99 -7.47 -12.60 -6.41
CA ASN A 99 -7.00 -13.29 -7.61
C ASN A 99 -7.15 -14.82 -7.48
N SER A 100 -6.89 -15.40 -6.30
CA SER A 100 -7.09 -16.84 -6.07
C SER A 100 -8.57 -17.23 -6.16
N ASP A 101 -9.46 -16.42 -5.61
CA ASP A 101 -10.90 -16.66 -5.63
C ASP A 101 -11.47 -16.56 -7.06
N SER A 102 -10.99 -15.59 -7.86
CA SER A 102 -11.39 -15.46 -9.27
C SER A 102 -11.04 -16.70 -10.10
N ILE A 103 -9.86 -17.29 -9.87
CA ILE A 103 -9.41 -18.51 -10.56
C ILE A 103 -10.30 -19.71 -10.21
N GLN A 104 -10.72 -19.83 -8.94
CA GLN A 104 -11.60 -20.92 -8.51
C GLN A 104 -12.98 -20.82 -9.14
N VAL A 105 -13.55 -19.61 -9.22
CA VAL A 105 -14.86 -19.38 -9.89
C VAL A 105 -14.79 -19.77 -11.36
N ASP A 106 -13.74 -19.36 -12.08
CA ASP A 106 -13.55 -19.69 -13.50
C ASP A 106 -13.46 -21.21 -13.76
N ILE A 107 -12.77 -21.95 -12.89
CA ILE A 107 -12.65 -23.42 -12.99
C ILE A 107 -14.02 -24.08 -12.79
N VAL A 108 -14.77 -23.66 -11.77
CA VAL A 108 -16.11 -24.20 -11.49
C VAL A 108 -17.07 -23.91 -12.65
N SER A 109 -17.07 -22.69 -13.19
CA SER A 109 -17.90 -22.32 -14.33
C SER A 109 -17.60 -23.14 -15.58
N ARG A 110 -16.32 -23.41 -15.89
CA ARG A 110 -15.95 -24.32 -17.01
C ARG A 110 -16.41 -25.75 -16.76
N ASN A 111 -16.24 -26.27 -15.55
CA ASN A 111 -16.64 -27.64 -15.23
C ASN A 111 -18.16 -27.84 -15.36
N ILE A 112 -18.96 -26.86 -14.97
CA ILE A 112 -20.43 -26.91 -15.14
C ILE A 112 -20.80 -26.94 -16.64
N GLN A 113 -20.21 -26.07 -17.46
CA GLN A 113 -20.46 -26.05 -18.91
C GLN A 113 -20.10 -27.38 -19.61
N VAL A 114 -19.03 -28.05 -19.18
CA VAL A 114 -18.62 -29.36 -19.71
C VAL A 114 -19.62 -30.45 -19.30
N ILE A 115 -20.12 -30.43 -18.06
CA ILE A 115 -21.14 -31.38 -17.60
C ILE A 115 -22.44 -31.20 -18.39
N ASP A 116 -22.90 -29.96 -18.58
CA ASP A 116 -24.11 -29.67 -19.35
C ASP A 116 -23.97 -30.11 -20.81
N SER A 117 -22.80 -29.89 -21.43
CA SER A 117 -22.52 -30.30 -22.82
C SER A 117 -22.53 -31.83 -22.99
N ASN A 118 -21.98 -32.57 -22.03
CA ASN A 118 -21.97 -34.05 -22.05
C ASN A 118 -23.34 -34.67 -21.79
N ARG A 119 -24.23 -33.95 -21.09
CA ARG A 119 -25.59 -34.42 -20.79
C ARG A 119 -26.53 -34.32 -21.99
N VAL A 120 -26.27 -33.40 -22.92
CA VAL A 120 -27.07 -33.23 -24.16
C VAL A 120 -26.69 -34.24 -25.25
N LEU A 121 -25.47 -34.79 -25.21
CA LEU A 121 -24.97 -35.75 -26.21
C LEU A 121 -25.33 -37.22 -25.92
N ASN A 122 -25.93 -37.51 -24.76
CA ASN A 122 -26.24 -38.87 -24.29
C ASN A 122 -27.75 -39.18 -24.31
N VAL A 123 -28.53 -38.46 -25.12
CA VAL A 123 -29.97 -38.68 -25.37
C VAL A 123 -30.17 -38.94 -26.86
#